data_AF-A0A8X6P0K8-F1
#
_entry.id   AF-A0A8X6P0K8-F1
#
_cell.length_a   1.000
_cell.length_b   1.000
_cell.length_c   1.000
_cell.angle_alpha   90.00
_cell.angle_beta   90.00
_cell.angle_gamma   90.00
#
_symmetry.space_group_name_H-M   'P 1'
#
loop_
_entity.id
_entity.type
_entity.pdbx_description
1 polymer ?
#
loop_
_entity_poly.entity_id
_entity_poly.type
_entity_poly.pdbx_seq_one_letter_code
_entity_poly.pdbx_strand_id
1 'polypeptide(L)' 'VYITEFLHPAREALRDDPVALEFEQLPFDHPLSISFTSGTTGEPKGLIHSAGMFMASLRDYGLHLSCTRKDTLYNQSP' A
#
# COMPACT_ATOMS: atom_id res chain seq x y z
N VAL A 1 10.76 -15.11 -9.77
CA VAL A 1 11.62 -14.11 -9.10
C VAL A 1 11.20 -14.09 -7.65
N TYR A 2 12.06 -14.56 -6.74
CA TYR A 2 11.72 -14.54 -5.32
C TYR A 2 11.65 -13.09 -4.84
N ILE A 3 10.75 -12.78 -3.91
CA ILE A 3 10.59 -11.41 -3.36
C ILE A 3 11.93 -10.87 -2.80
N THR A 4 12.76 -11.75 -2.27
CA THR A 4 14.13 -11.43 -1.82
C THR A 4 15.03 -11.01 -2.96
N GLU A 5 14.98 -11.67 -4.12
CA GLU A 5 15.74 -11.30 -5.32
C GLU A 5 15.21 -9.98 -5.92
N PHE A 6 13.89 -9.76 -5.89
CA PHE A 6 13.26 -8.53 -6.38
C PHE A 6 13.62 -7.32 -5.52
N LEU A 7 13.64 -7.48 -4.19
CA LEU A 7 13.94 -6.40 -3.25
C LEU A 7 15.45 -6.16 -3.05
N HIS A 8 16.31 -7.11 -3.44
CA HIS A 8 17.75 -7.00 -3.24
C HIS A 8 18.38 -5.76 -3.89
N PRO A 9 18.07 -5.40 -5.15
CA PRO A 9 18.62 -4.20 -5.79
C PRO A 9 18.23 -2.91 -5.05
N ALA A 10 16.96 -2.79 -4.63
CA ALA A 10 16.49 -1.63 -3.89
C ALA A 10 17.12 -1.55 -2.48
N ARG A 11 17.31 -2.70 -1.82
CA ARG A 11 17.95 -2.77 -0.51
C ARG A 11 19.42 -2.41 -0.55
N GLU A 12 20.16 -2.87 -1.56
CA GLU A 12 21.56 -2.50 -1.75
C GLU A 12 21.70 -1.02 -2.15
N ALA A 13 20.81 -0.50 -3.01
CA ALA A 13 20.81 0.91 -3.40
C ALA A 13 20.56 1.86 -2.21
N LEU A 14 19.82 1.41 -1.20
CA LEU A 14 19.50 2.17 0.02
C LEU A 14 20.43 1.84 1.20
N ARG A 15 21.45 0.99 0.99
CA ARG A 15 22.26 0.41 2.08
C ARG A 15 23.29 1.36 2.67
N ASP A 16 23.97 2.13 1.82
CA ASP A 16 25.14 2.94 2.19
C ASP A 16 24.87 4.45 2.16
N ASP A 17 23.83 4.88 1.45
CA ASP A 17 23.29 6.24 1.48
C ASP A 17 21.77 6.14 1.48
N PRO A 18 21.13 6.00 2.66
CA PRO A 18 19.71 6.24 2.78
C PRO A 18 19.52 7.73 2.53
N VAL A 19 19.59 8.19 1.28
CA VAL A 19 19.22 9.55 0.88
C VAL A 19 17.97 9.86 1.68
N ALA A 20 18.11 10.77 2.65
CA ALA A 20 17.17 10.87 3.76
C ALA A 20 15.78 10.95 3.17
N LEU A 21 15.00 9.87 3.28
CA LEU A 21 13.69 9.83 2.66
C LEU A 21 12.86 10.87 3.38
N GLU A 22 12.66 12.01 2.73
CA GLU A 22 11.83 13.09 3.25
C GLU A 22 10.38 12.74 2.91
N PHE A 23 9.62 12.37 3.94
CA PHE A 23 8.20 12.10 3.82
C PHE A 23 7.41 13.37 4.13
N GLU A 24 6.73 13.91 3.12
CA GLU A 24 5.86 15.07 3.30
C GLU A 24 4.74 14.75 4.30
N GLN A 25 4.54 15.64 5.27
CA GLN A 25 3.51 15.49 6.29
C GLN A 25 2.20 16.07 5.78
N LEU A 26 1.32 15.18 5.32
CA LEU A 26 0.04 15.55 4.73
C LEU A 26 -1.11 15.34 5.72
N PRO A 27 -2.24 16.04 5.55
CA PRO A 27 -3.45 15.79 6.33
C PRO A 27 -3.90 14.32 6.27
N PHE A 28 -4.59 13.85 7.32
CA PHE A 28 -5.06 12.46 7.39
C PHE A 28 -6.04 12.08 6.25
N ASP A 29 -6.80 13.07 5.78
CA ASP A 29 -7.75 12.99 4.67
C ASP A 29 -7.11 13.29 3.30
N HIS A 30 -5.79 13.46 3.23
CA HIS A 30 -5.10 13.69 1.97
C HIS A 30 -5.36 12.54 0.98
N PRO A 31 -5.74 12.84 -0.27
CA PRO A 31 -6.01 11.82 -1.28
C PRO A 31 -4.75 11.01 -1.59
N LEU A 32 -4.87 9.68 -1.56
CA LEU A 32 -3.80 8.73 -1.83
C LEU A 32 -4.02 8.02 -3.17
N SER A 33 -5.25 7.63 -3.48
CA SER A 33 -5.57 6.95 -4.74
C SER A 33 -6.99 7.22 -5.22
N ILE A 34 -7.22 7.00 -6.52
CA ILE A 34 -8.54 6.97 -7.13
C ILE A 34 -8.78 5.55 -7.64
N SER A 35 -9.81 4.89 -7.14
CA SER A 35 -10.25 3.57 -7.61
C SER A 35 -11.51 3.70 -8.43
N PHE A 36 -11.47 3.20 -9.66
CA PHE A 36 -12.65 3.16 -10.53
C PHE A 36 -13.41 1.86 -10.30
N THR A 37 -14.70 1.99 -10.01
CA THR A 37 -15.60 0.85 -9.94
C THR A 37 -16.30 0.69 -11.28
N SER A 38 -16.45 -0.55 -11.74
CA SER A 38 -16.96 -0.86 -13.09
C SER A 38 -18.33 -0.24 -13.37
N GLY A 39 -19.15 -0.03 -12.33
CA GLY A 39 -20.45 0.63 -12.44
C GLY A 39 -21.42 -0.13 -13.35
N THR A 40 -22.50 -0.71 -12.81
CA THR A 40 -23.50 -1.39 -13.66
C THR A 40 -24.38 -0.41 -14.46
N THR A 41 -24.27 0.89 -14.21
CA THR A 41 -25.01 1.96 -14.89
C THR A 41 -24.11 3.16 -15.15
N GLY A 42 -23.90 3.49 -16.43
CA GLY A 42 -23.14 4.67 -16.85
C GLY A 42 -21.62 4.50 -16.75
N GLU A 43 -20.91 5.63 -16.82
CA GLU A 43 -19.45 5.67 -16.73
C GLU A 43 -18.93 5.20 -15.35
N PRO A 44 -17.72 4.60 -15.27
CA PRO A 44 -17.11 4.16 -14.03
C PRO A 44 -17.04 5.26 -12.96
N LYS A 45 -17.40 4.92 -11.72
CA LYS A 45 -17.36 5.86 -10.60
C LYS A 45 -15.96 5.85 -9.97
N GLY A 46 -15.30 7.00 -9.96
CA GLY A 46 -14.03 7.22 -9.28
C GLY A 46 -14.23 7.47 -7.79
N LEU A 47 -13.70 6.57 -6.96
CA LEU A 47 -13.69 6.67 -5.50
C LEU A 47 -12.31 7.15 -5.04
N ILE A 48 -12.28 8.22 -4.26
CA ILE A 48 -11.04 8.76 -3.69
C ILE A 48 -10.80 8.07 -2.35
N HIS A 49 -9.61 7.50 -2.19
CA HIS A 49 -9.15 6.92 -0.94
C HIS A 49 -8.10 7.82 -0.32
N SER A 50 -8.26 8.15 0.96
CA SER A 50 -7.26 8.89 1.72
C SER A 50 -6.20 7.96 2.33
N ALA A 51 -5.07 8.55 2.72
CA ALA A 51 -4.05 7.83 3.50
C ALA A 51 -4.63 7.24 4.79
N GLY A 52 -5.49 7.99 5.49
CA GLY A 52 -6.19 7.54 6.68
C GLY A 52 -7.06 6.30 6.47
N MET A 53 -7.83 6.27 5.39
CA MET A 53 -8.66 5.11 5.03
C MET A 53 -7.81 3.87 4.72
N PHE A 54 -6.69 4.06 4.02
CA PHE A 54 -5.77 2.95 3.71
C PHE A 54 -5.15 2.35 4.98
N MET A 55 -4.71 3.19 5.92
CA MET A 55 -4.16 2.73 7.21
C MET A 55 -5.20 1.95 8.04
N ALA A 56 -6.45 2.41 8.07
CA ALA A 56 -7.53 1.70 8.75
C ALA A 56 -7.76 0.30 8.13
N SER A 57 -7.82 0.22 6.79
CA SER A 57 -7.97 -1.05 6.07
C SER A 57 -6.81 -2.02 6.34
N LEU A 58 -5.56 -1.53 6.37
CA LEU A 58 -4.39 -2.35 6.71
C LEU A 58 -4.46 -2.87 8.14
N ARG A 59 -4.88 -2.04 9.09
CA ARG A 59 -5.07 -2.44 10.50
C ARG A 59 -6.12 -3.54 10.59
N ASP A 60 -7.28 -3.35 9.97
CA ASP A 60 -8.37 -4.35 9.98
C ASP A 60 -7.91 -5.66 9.35
N TYR A 61 -7.21 -5.58 8.22
CA TYR A 61 -6.67 -6.74 7.53
C TYR A 61 -5.67 -7.52 8.41
N GLY A 62 -4.73 -6.82 9.04
CA GLY A 62 -3.77 -7.44 9.96
C GLY A 62 -4.44 -8.09 11.17
N LEU A 63 -5.46 -7.45 11.75
CA LEU A 63 -6.20 -8.02 12.89
C LEU A 63 -7.03 -9.24 12.49
N HIS A 64 -7.78 -9.17 11.39
CA HIS A 64 -8.64 -10.27 10.95
C HIS A 64 -7.86 -11.52 10.57
N LEU A 65 -6.66 -11.37 10.03
CA LEU A 65 -5.78 -12.47 9.68
C LEU A 65 -4.80 -12.85 10.80
N SER A 66 -4.86 -12.15 11.94
CA SER A 66 -3.89 -12.30 13.04
C SER A 66 -2.43 -12.21 12.56
N CYS A 67 -2.17 -11.35 11.57
CA CYS A 67 -0.85 -11.22 10.96
C CYS A 67 0.16 -10.64 11.96
N THR A 68 1.34 -11.25 11.96
CA THR A 68 2.53 -10.81 12.66
C THR A 68 3.60 -10.40 11.66
N ARG A 69 4.69 -9.79 12.15
CA ARG A 69 5.84 -9.45 11.32
C ARG A 69 6.58 -10.66 10.72
N LYS A 70 6.25 -11.88 11.17
CA LYS A 70 6.87 -13.12 10.69
C LYS A 70 6.09 -13.75 9.54
N ASP A 71 4.87 -13.28 9.30
CA ASP A 71 4.01 -13.85 8.27
C ASP A 71 4.34 -13.29 6.90
N THR A 72 4.25 -14.15 5.88
CA THR A 72 4.32 -13.76 4.48
C THR A 72 2.92 -13.85 3.91
N LEU A 73 2.41 -12.72 3.44
CA LEU A 73 1.07 -12.63 2.88
C LEU A 73 1.11 -12.79 1.36
N TYR A 74 0.29 -13.68 0.83
CA TYR A 74 0.09 -13.87 -0.60
C TYR A 74 -1.33 -13.44 -0.96
N ASN A 75 -1.43 -12.40 -1.81
CA ASN A 75 -2.70 -11.96 -2.38
C ASN A 75 -2.68 -12.18 -3.89
N GLN A 76 -3.83 -12.57 -4.45
CA GLN A 76 -4.04 -12.78 -5.89
C GLN A 76 -5.09 -11.84 -6.48
N SER A 77 -5.50 -10.82 -5.72
CA SER A 77 -6.27 -9.73 -6.31
C SER A 77 -5.45 -9.05 -7.42
N PRO A 78 -6.06 -8.77 -8.57
CA PRO A 78 -5.42 -8.03 -9.67
C PRO A 78 -5.05 -6.60 -9.25
#